data_AF-A0A6J3MGL7-F1
#
_entry.id   AF-A0A6J3MGL7-F1
#
_cell.length_a   1.000
_cell.length_b   1.000
_cell.length_c   1.000
_cell.angle_alpha   90.00
_cell.angle_beta   90.00
_cell.angle_gamma   90.00
#
_symmetry.space_group_name_H-M   'P 1'
#
loop_
_entity.id
_entity.type
_entity.pdbx_description
1 polymer ?
#
loop_
_entity_poly.entity_id
_entity_poly.type
_entity_poly.pdbx_seq_one_letter_code
_entity_poly.pdbx_strand_id
1 'polypeptide(L)'
;MSLAEQVFGVPELAELILLCASTADIVRLQQVNKTIYNTIRTSRALRRKLYLEPDSSCEQTANPLAPDFFQRLPGMRKGTITVRVDVEKLWASTLNGVAQSWQDMFVSQPPATISLIATGDASTSYCRRIYPDGMKYGDVATAIIAAHQLRKGSQSRPERLSHLTKHNNPVLIYWR
;
A
#
# COMPACT_ATOMS: atom_id res chain seq x y z
N MET A 1 12.84 3.68 37.63
CA MET A 1 11.96 4.02 36.51
C MET A 1 12.56 5.19 35.78
N SER A 2 12.78 5.07 34.48
CA SER A 2 13.23 6.20 33.66
C SER A 2 12.05 7.09 33.28
N LEU A 3 12.31 8.37 33.01
CA LEU A 3 11.29 9.31 32.49
C LEU A 3 10.67 8.80 31.19
N ALA A 4 11.45 8.13 30.33
CA ALA A 4 10.95 7.53 29.10
C ALA A 4 9.89 6.45 29.38
N GLU A 5 10.13 5.57 30.35
CA GLU A 5 9.14 4.55 30.75
C GLU A 5 7.85 5.18 31.28
N GLN A 6 7.94 6.29 32.02
CA GLN A 6 6.76 7.00 32.51
C GLN A 6 5.97 7.65 31.39
N VAL A 7 6.65 8.30 30.44
CA VAL A 7 6.01 8.96 29.29
C VAL A 7 5.35 7.94 28.34
N PHE A 8 6.05 6.85 28.01
CA PHE A 8 5.49 5.79 27.16
C PHE A 8 4.50 4.88 27.89
N GLY A 9 4.46 4.93 29.23
CA GLY A 9 3.46 4.27 30.06
C GLY A 9 2.07 4.91 29.98
N VAL A 10 1.98 6.15 29.51
CA VAL A 10 0.72 6.88 29.30
C VAL A 10 0.37 6.85 27.81
N PRO A 11 -0.67 6.11 27.39
CA PRO A 11 -1.02 5.93 25.97
C PRO A 11 -1.24 7.23 25.21
N GLU A 12 -1.83 8.24 25.85
CA GLU A 12 -2.15 9.54 25.26
C GLU A 12 -0.89 10.36 24.95
N LEU A 13 0.10 10.33 25.84
CA LEU A 13 1.38 11.00 25.63
C LEU A 13 2.20 10.27 24.55
N ALA A 14 2.20 8.93 24.59
CA ALA A 14 2.82 8.13 23.56
C ALA A 14 2.20 8.40 22.18
N GLU A 15 0.86 8.51 22.10
CA GLU A 15 0.15 8.85 20.88
C GLU A 15 0.57 10.21 20.33
N LEU A 16 0.61 11.26 21.14
CA LEU A 16 1.02 12.60 20.71
C LEU A 16 2.44 12.61 20.14
N ILE A 17 3.37 11.91 20.78
CA ILE A 17 4.76 11.80 20.30
C ILE A 17 4.81 11.09 18.95
N LEU A 18 4.09 9.96 18.81
CA LEU A 18 4.03 9.21 17.55
C LEU A 18 3.32 10.00 16.44
N LEU A 19 2.35 10.85 16.77
CA LEU A 19 1.71 11.76 15.83
C LEU A 19 2.65 12.86 15.30
N CYS A 20 3.75 13.17 16.00
CA CYS A 20 4.81 14.05 15.50
C CYS A 20 5.92 13.31 14.73
N ALA A 21 6.08 12.01 14.92
CA ALA A 21 7.13 11.21 14.26
C ALA A 21 6.88 10.98 12.76
N SER A 22 7.90 10.60 12.00
CA SER A 22 7.71 10.21 10.59
C SER A 22 6.97 8.87 10.49
N THR A 23 6.22 8.63 9.41
CA THR A 23 5.51 7.36 9.21
C THR A 23 6.47 6.16 9.18
N ALA A 24 7.65 6.32 8.61
CA ALA A 24 8.68 5.27 8.57
C ALA A 24 9.19 4.91 9.97
N ASP A 25 9.41 5.91 10.83
CA ASP A 25 9.90 5.67 12.20
C ASP A 25 8.83 4.98 13.05
N ILE A 26 7.55 5.34 12.88
CA ILE A 26 6.44 4.69 13.58
C ILE A 26 6.40 3.19 13.23
N VAL A 27 6.55 2.82 11.96
CA VAL A 27 6.57 1.41 11.53
C VAL A 27 7.76 0.66 12.13
N ARG A 28 8.94 1.29 12.21
CA ARG A 28 10.12 0.68 12.86
C ARG A 28 9.89 0.49 14.37
N LEU A 29 9.35 1.51 15.03
CA LEU A 29 9.08 1.48 16.47
C LEU A 29 8.04 0.42 16.85
N GLN A 30 7.04 0.21 15.99
CA GLN A 30 6.03 -0.84 16.15
C GLN A 30 6.65 -2.24 16.25
N GLN A 31 7.75 -2.50 15.54
CA GLN A 31 8.41 -3.82 15.54
C GLN A 31 9.22 -4.07 16.82
N VAL A 32 9.65 -3.01 17.50
CA VAL A 32 10.55 -3.09 18.66
C VAL A 32 9.79 -3.05 19.98
N ASN A 33 8.67 -2.33 20.04
CA ASN A 33 7.96 -2.06 21.29
C ASN A 33 6.47 -2.44 21.23
N LYS A 34 6.06 -3.41 22.06
CA LYS A 34 4.67 -3.88 22.15
C LYS A 34 3.70 -2.81 22.65
N THR A 35 4.15 -1.88 23.49
CA THR A 35 3.33 -0.75 23.96
C THR A 35 3.00 0.16 22.77
N ILE A 36 3.99 0.51 21.95
CA ILE A 36 3.79 1.30 20.73
C ILE A 36 2.87 0.57 19.76
N TYR A 37 3.08 -0.73 19.56
CA TYR A 37 2.19 -1.57 18.75
C TYR A 37 0.73 -1.49 19.25
N ASN A 38 0.51 -1.62 20.56
CA ASN A 38 -0.83 -1.54 21.15
C ASN A 38 -1.43 -0.14 21.00
N THR A 39 -0.66 0.92 21.26
CA THR A 39 -1.09 2.31 21.09
C THR A 39 -1.52 2.60 19.65
N ILE A 40 -0.76 2.12 18.65
CA ILE A 40 -1.13 2.23 17.24
C ILE A 40 -2.45 1.49 17.00
N ARG A 41 -2.63 0.28 17.54
CA ARG A 41 -3.85 -0.51 17.31
C ARG A 41 -5.10 0.15 17.88
N THR A 42 -4.99 0.85 19.01
CA THR A 42 -6.12 1.51 19.67
C THR A 42 -6.38 2.91 19.12
N SER A 43 -5.33 3.68 18.83
CA SER A 43 -5.45 5.05 18.32
C SER A 43 -6.00 5.08 16.90
N ARG A 44 -7.09 5.82 16.70
CA ARG A 44 -7.64 6.07 15.36
C ARG A 44 -6.75 7.01 14.55
N ALA A 45 -6.18 8.04 15.20
CA ALA A 45 -5.35 9.04 14.53
C ALA A 45 -4.06 8.42 13.99
N LEU A 46 -3.41 7.53 14.76
CA LEU A 46 -2.23 6.80 14.30
C LEU A 46 -2.55 5.81 13.17
N ARG A 47 -3.67 5.08 13.26
CA ARG A 47 -4.10 4.18 12.18
C ARG A 47 -4.36 4.93 10.88
N ARG A 48 -5.00 6.11 10.95
CA ARG A 48 -5.16 7.00 9.79
C ARG A 48 -3.81 7.47 9.27
N LYS A 49 -2.91 7.95 10.13
CA LYS A 49 -1.56 8.37 9.72
C LYS A 49 -0.74 7.27 9.03
N LEU A 50 -0.95 6.02 9.44
CA LEU A 50 -0.33 4.83 8.84
C LEU A 50 -1.15 4.21 7.70
N TYR A 51 -2.20 4.87 7.22
CA TYR A 51 -3.06 4.36 6.14
C TYR A 51 -3.71 3.00 6.46
N LEU A 52 -3.87 2.64 7.72
CA LEU A 52 -4.57 1.41 8.17
C LEU A 52 -6.08 1.63 8.34
N GLU A 53 -6.51 2.89 8.44
CA GLU A 53 -7.92 3.27 8.51
C GLU A 53 -8.17 4.44 7.54
N PRO A 54 -9.34 4.54 6.89
CA PRO A 54 -9.64 5.64 5.99
C PRO A 54 -9.71 6.99 6.73
N ASP A 55 -9.15 8.01 6.08
CA ASP A 55 -9.34 9.41 6.45
C ASP A 55 -9.91 10.20 5.27
N SER A 56 -11.22 10.45 5.31
CA SER A 56 -11.92 11.21 4.27
C SER A 56 -11.74 12.72 4.39
N SER A 57 -11.15 13.20 5.49
CA SER A 57 -11.03 14.63 5.80
C SER A 57 -9.70 15.25 5.38
N CYS A 58 -8.73 14.42 5.00
CA CYS A 58 -7.39 14.88 4.64
C CYS A 58 -7.27 15.28 3.16
N GLU A 59 -6.21 16.03 2.85
CA GLU A 59 -5.84 16.31 1.47
C GLU A 59 -5.46 15.04 0.72
N GLN A 60 -5.69 15.04 -0.59
CA GLN A 60 -5.37 13.90 -1.47
C GLN A 60 -3.87 13.59 -1.45
N THR A 61 -3.52 12.52 -0.74
CA THR A 61 -2.15 12.08 -0.52
C THR A 61 -2.03 10.60 -0.83
N ALA A 62 -0.96 10.24 -1.55
CA ALA A 62 -0.60 8.85 -1.76
C ALA A 62 0.19 8.35 -0.55
N ASN A 63 0.01 7.07 -0.21
CA ASN A 63 0.69 6.47 0.92
C ASN A 63 2.22 6.48 0.70
N PRO A 64 3.00 7.16 1.56
CA PRO A 64 4.46 7.20 1.44
C PRO A 64 5.13 5.87 1.82
N LEU A 65 4.40 4.96 2.48
CA LEU A 65 4.85 3.63 2.89
C LEU A 65 4.60 2.57 1.81
N ALA A 66 4.50 2.98 0.54
CA ALA A 66 4.41 2.06 -0.59
C ALA A 66 5.60 1.08 -0.56
N PRO A 67 5.38 -0.24 -0.72
CA PRO A 67 6.48 -1.17 -0.88
C PRO A 67 7.37 -0.79 -2.07
N ASP A 68 8.66 -1.11 -2.01
CA ASP A 68 9.64 -0.71 -3.05
C ASP A 68 9.30 -1.19 -4.46
N PHE A 69 8.51 -2.26 -4.59
CA PHE A 69 8.02 -2.77 -5.86
C PHE A 69 6.79 -2.02 -6.39
N PHE A 70 6.22 -1.07 -5.65
CA PHE A 70 5.24 -0.09 -6.11
C PHE A 70 5.94 1.25 -6.38
N GLN A 71 6.50 1.40 -7.57
CA GLN A 71 7.19 2.62 -7.96
C GLN A 71 6.19 3.65 -8.49
N ARG A 72 6.01 4.75 -7.76
CA ARG A 72 5.21 5.88 -8.23
C ARG A 72 5.89 6.55 -9.42
N LEU A 73 5.14 6.77 -10.48
CA LEU A 73 5.59 7.52 -11.66
C LEU A 73 5.10 8.99 -11.56
N PRO A 74 5.84 9.95 -12.12
CA PRO A 74 5.42 11.35 -12.19
C PRO A 74 4.03 11.43 -12.86
N GLY A 75 3.10 12.11 -12.19
CA GLY A 75 1.68 12.01 -12.47
C GLY A 75 1.27 12.66 -13.79
N MET A 76 0.39 11.98 -14.54
CA MET A 76 -0.20 12.51 -15.76
C MET A 76 -1.26 13.60 -15.50
N ARG A 77 -2.01 13.52 -14.38
CA ARG A 77 -3.10 14.45 -14.01
C ARG A 77 -3.29 14.54 -12.49
N LYS A 78 -3.81 15.69 -12.02
CA LYS A 78 -4.35 15.83 -10.65
C LYS A 78 -5.52 14.86 -10.50
N GLY A 79 -5.59 14.06 -9.43
CA GLY A 79 -6.60 13.00 -9.31
C GLY A 79 -6.10 11.57 -9.53
N THR A 80 -4.89 11.40 -10.08
CA THR A 80 -4.41 10.10 -10.55
C THR A 80 -3.04 9.78 -9.97
N ILE A 81 -2.91 8.59 -9.38
CA ILE A 81 -1.63 7.99 -9.03
C ILE A 81 -1.28 6.99 -10.12
N THR A 82 -0.18 7.22 -10.82
CA THR A 82 0.39 6.25 -11.75
C THR A 82 1.46 5.46 -11.02
N VAL A 83 1.32 4.13 -11.00
CA VAL A 83 2.26 3.25 -10.31
C VAL A 83 2.75 2.19 -11.28
N ARG A 84 4.06 1.99 -11.34
CA ARG A 84 4.69 0.82 -11.95
C ARG A 84 4.87 -0.22 -10.87
N VAL A 85 4.50 -1.46 -11.17
CA VAL A 85 4.65 -2.57 -10.23
C VAL A 85 5.66 -3.58 -10.76
N ASP A 86 6.68 -3.87 -9.97
CA ASP A 86 7.60 -4.98 -10.24
C ASP A 86 6.90 -6.29 -9.87
N VAL A 87 6.40 -6.98 -10.90
CA VAL A 87 5.56 -8.18 -10.74
C VAL A 87 6.39 -9.36 -10.21
N GLU A 88 7.69 -9.42 -10.51
CA GLU A 88 8.58 -10.46 -10.00
C GLU A 88 8.75 -10.35 -8.48
N LYS A 89 9.08 -9.14 -8.00
CA LYS A 89 9.21 -8.87 -6.56
C LYS A 89 7.87 -9.04 -5.84
N LEU A 90 6.79 -8.58 -6.44
CA LEU A 90 5.45 -8.78 -5.90
C LEU A 90 5.15 -10.29 -5.74
N TRP A 91 5.40 -11.08 -6.78
CA TRP A 91 5.16 -12.52 -6.76
C TRP A 91 6.01 -13.22 -5.69
N ALA A 92 7.30 -12.89 -5.61
CA ALA A 92 8.20 -13.40 -4.57
C ALA A 92 7.68 -13.06 -3.16
N SER A 93 7.17 -11.84 -2.96
CA SER A 93 6.60 -11.41 -1.68
C SER A 93 5.36 -12.22 -1.28
N THR A 94 4.53 -12.61 -2.26
CA THR A 94 3.32 -13.42 -2.02
C THR A 94 3.62 -14.90 -1.76
N LEU A 95 4.66 -15.46 -2.37
CA LEU A 95 5.07 -16.85 -2.15
C LEU A 95 5.58 -17.11 -0.73
N ASN A 96 6.14 -16.08 -0.08
CA ASN A 96 6.69 -16.21 1.26
C ASN A 96 5.63 -16.42 2.35
N GLY A 97 4.32 -16.32 2.04
CA GLY A 97 3.22 -16.74 2.92
C GLY A 97 3.01 -15.91 4.20
N VAL A 98 3.93 -15.01 4.54
CA VAL A 98 3.79 -14.10 5.69
C VAL A 98 2.88 -12.94 5.29
N ALA A 99 1.76 -12.79 5.99
CA ALA A 99 0.90 -11.62 5.88
C ALA A 99 1.72 -10.37 6.20
N GLN A 100 1.95 -9.52 5.19
CA GLN A 100 2.79 -8.34 5.35
C GLN A 100 1.91 -7.14 5.69
N SER A 101 2.31 -6.33 6.67
CA SER A 101 1.50 -5.21 7.19
C SER A 101 1.10 -4.19 6.12
N TRP A 102 1.86 -4.08 5.03
CA TRP A 102 1.53 -3.20 3.91
C TRP A 102 0.27 -3.64 3.15
N GLN A 103 -0.09 -4.92 3.18
CA GLN A 103 -1.25 -5.44 2.44
C GLN A 103 -2.54 -4.82 2.95
N ASP A 104 -2.60 -4.50 4.24
CA ASP A 104 -3.74 -3.87 4.90
C ASP A 104 -3.77 -2.35 4.78
N MET A 105 -2.71 -1.74 4.25
CA MET A 105 -2.63 -0.29 4.10
C MET A 105 -3.36 0.18 2.84
N PHE A 106 -4.14 1.25 2.97
CA PHE A 106 -4.71 1.99 1.85
C PHE A 106 -3.60 2.58 0.98
N VAL A 107 -3.84 2.60 -0.33
CA VAL A 107 -2.90 3.17 -1.31
C VAL A 107 -2.84 4.70 -1.20
N SER A 108 -3.93 5.32 -0.76
CA SER A 108 -4.05 6.77 -0.63
C SER A 108 -5.08 7.16 0.42
N GLN A 109 -5.06 8.42 0.82
CA GLN A 109 -6.11 9.07 1.59
C GLN A 109 -6.55 10.38 0.90
N PRO A 110 -7.86 10.63 0.73
CA PRO A 110 -8.95 9.66 0.93
C PRO A 110 -8.75 8.38 0.10
N PRO A 111 -9.34 7.25 0.52
CA PRO A 111 -9.11 5.98 -0.15
C PRO A 111 -9.48 6.02 -1.63
N ALA A 112 -8.54 5.67 -2.50
CA ALA A 112 -8.81 5.50 -3.92
C ALA A 112 -9.79 4.34 -4.13
N THR A 113 -10.75 4.50 -5.04
CA THR A 113 -11.82 3.51 -5.24
C THR A 113 -11.73 2.81 -6.59
N ILE A 114 -10.86 3.26 -7.50
CA ILE A 114 -10.77 2.70 -8.85
C ILE A 114 -9.30 2.45 -9.21
N SER A 115 -9.03 1.25 -9.74
CA SER A 115 -7.78 0.96 -10.44
C SER A 115 -8.04 0.49 -11.86
N LEU A 116 -7.14 0.88 -12.77
CA LEU A 116 -7.03 0.39 -14.13
C LEU A 116 -5.67 -0.28 -14.25
N ILE A 117 -5.67 -1.59 -14.51
CA ILE A 117 -4.46 -2.40 -14.66
C ILE A 117 -4.31 -2.71 -16.14
N ALA A 118 -3.23 -2.25 -16.75
CA ALA A 118 -2.92 -2.61 -18.13
C ALA A 118 -2.67 -4.12 -18.22
N THR A 119 -3.44 -4.81 -19.08
CA THR A 119 -3.29 -6.25 -19.31
C THR A 119 -2.63 -6.56 -20.66
N GLY A 120 -2.45 -5.57 -21.54
CA GLY A 120 -2.02 -5.70 -22.93
C GLY A 120 -0.70 -4.99 -23.27
N ASP A 121 -0.37 -4.92 -24.56
CA ASP A 121 0.74 -4.09 -25.07
C ASP A 121 0.29 -2.61 -25.02
N ALA A 122 0.55 -1.99 -23.87
CA ALA A 122 0.60 -0.55 -23.56
C ALA A 122 -0.53 0.41 -24.02
N SER A 123 -1.54 0.03 -24.83
CA SER A 123 -2.44 1.04 -25.45
C SER A 123 -3.95 0.82 -25.40
N THR A 124 -4.51 -0.38 -25.16
CA THR A 124 -5.98 -0.56 -25.38
C THR A 124 -6.75 -1.44 -24.41
N SER A 125 -6.12 -2.28 -23.59
CA SER A 125 -6.85 -3.20 -22.70
C SER A 125 -6.47 -2.98 -21.24
N TYR A 126 -7.46 -2.52 -20.48
CA TYR A 126 -7.37 -2.31 -19.04
C TYR A 126 -8.36 -3.20 -18.31
N CYS A 127 -7.90 -3.88 -17.27
CA CYS A 127 -8.78 -4.46 -16.27
C CYS A 127 -9.15 -3.36 -15.27
N ARG A 128 -10.42 -2.96 -15.26
CA ARG A 128 -10.96 -2.02 -14.28
C ARG A 128 -11.42 -2.76 -13.03
N ARG A 129 -10.99 -2.30 -11.86
CA ARG A 129 -11.48 -2.75 -10.56
C ARG A 129 -12.06 -1.58 -9.76
N ILE A 130 -13.09 -1.87 -8.97
CA ILE A 130 -13.78 -0.92 -8.12
C ILE A 130 -13.71 -1.43 -6.69
N TYR A 131 -13.33 -0.56 -5.77
CA TYR A 131 -13.16 -0.81 -4.34
C TYR A 131 -14.04 0.18 -3.57
N PRO A 132 -15.30 -0.17 -3.26
CA PRO A 132 -16.24 0.73 -2.60
C PRO A 132 -15.74 1.26 -1.26
N ASP A 133 -15.06 0.40 -0.50
CA ASP A 133 -14.53 0.72 0.84
C ASP A 133 -13.13 1.33 0.80
N GLY A 134 -12.61 1.59 -0.40
CA GLY A 134 -11.24 2.02 -0.62
C GLY A 134 -10.30 0.88 -0.91
N MET A 135 -9.24 1.21 -1.65
CA MET A 135 -8.29 0.24 -2.18
C MET A 135 -7.05 0.13 -1.29
N LYS A 136 -6.73 -1.08 -0.87
CA LYS A 136 -5.49 -1.42 -0.18
C LYS A 136 -4.43 -1.94 -1.15
N TYR A 137 -3.16 -1.93 -0.73
CA TYR A 137 -2.10 -2.51 -1.56
C TYR A 137 -2.27 -4.01 -1.79
N GLY A 138 -2.79 -4.76 -0.80
CA GLY A 138 -3.10 -6.19 -0.96
C GLY A 138 -4.14 -6.45 -2.06
N ASP A 139 -5.12 -5.56 -2.17
CA ASP A 139 -6.15 -5.62 -3.22
C ASP A 139 -5.56 -5.36 -4.61
N VAL A 140 -4.66 -4.37 -4.72
CA VAL A 140 -3.95 -4.06 -5.95
C VAL A 140 -3.06 -5.23 -6.36
N ALA A 141 -2.30 -5.78 -5.42
CA ALA A 141 -1.45 -6.94 -5.65
C ALA A 141 -2.25 -8.13 -6.21
N THR A 142 -3.36 -8.46 -5.56
CA THR A 142 -4.25 -9.54 -5.97
C THR A 142 -4.85 -9.28 -7.34
N ALA A 143 -5.28 -8.04 -7.61
CA ALA A 143 -5.85 -7.66 -8.89
C ALA A 143 -4.82 -7.72 -10.03
N ILE A 144 -3.58 -7.31 -9.80
CA ILE A 144 -2.48 -7.42 -10.77
C ILE A 144 -2.23 -8.88 -11.08
N ILE A 145 -2.07 -9.72 -10.04
CA ILE A 145 -1.85 -11.16 -10.19
C ILE A 145 -2.99 -11.78 -11.02
N ALA A 146 -4.25 -11.53 -10.63
CA ALA A 146 -5.42 -12.06 -11.34
C ALA A 146 -5.50 -11.58 -12.80
N ALA A 147 -5.23 -10.29 -13.04
CA ALA A 147 -5.28 -9.71 -14.38
C ALA A 147 -4.22 -10.34 -15.32
N HIS A 148 -3.06 -10.71 -14.78
CA HIS A 148 -2.01 -11.40 -15.53
C HIS A 148 -2.27 -12.91 -15.69
N GLN A 149 -2.90 -13.56 -14.70
CA GLN A 149 -3.32 -14.97 -14.80
C GLN A 149 -4.43 -15.18 -15.83
N LEU A 150 -5.43 -14.30 -15.88
CA LEU A 150 -6.59 -14.38 -16.79
C LEU A 150 -6.17 -14.34 -18.28
N ARG A 151 -5.09 -13.64 -18.62
CA ARG A 151 -4.70 -13.45 -20.03
C ARG A 151 -4.15 -14.73 -20.67
N LYS A 152 -3.53 -15.65 -19.93
CA LYS A 152 -2.65 -16.65 -20.58
C LYS A 152 -2.65 -18.08 -20.01
N GLY A 153 -3.73 -18.49 -19.31
CA GLY A 153 -4.01 -19.91 -19.02
C GLY A 153 -2.90 -20.65 -18.27
N SER A 154 -3.07 -20.78 -16.96
CA SER A 154 -2.24 -21.59 -16.05
C SER A 154 -0.80 -21.08 -15.78
N GLN A 155 -0.32 -21.41 -14.58
CA GLN A 155 0.81 -20.84 -13.83
C GLN A 155 2.07 -20.52 -14.65
N SER A 156 2.61 -19.31 -14.45
CA SER A 156 3.73 -18.76 -15.23
C SER A 156 5.09 -18.98 -14.54
N ARG A 157 6.04 -19.56 -15.28
CA ARG A 157 7.47 -19.68 -14.91
C ARG A 157 8.12 -18.30 -14.64
N PRO A 158 9.19 -18.22 -13.82
CA PRO A 158 9.89 -16.97 -13.46
C PRO A 158 10.31 -16.12 -14.66
N GLU A 159 10.83 -16.74 -15.73
CA GLU A 159 11.23 -16.07 -16.96
C GLU A 159 10.11 -15.23 -17.61
N ARG A 160 8.85 -15.61 -17.38
CA ARG A 160 7.67 -14.90 -17.93
C ARG A 160 7.26 -13.70 -17.09
N LEU A 161 7.51 -13.73 -15.78
CA LEU A 161 7.32 -12.57 -14.91
C LEU A 161 8.32 -11.48 -15.30
N SER A 162 9.56 -11.86 -15.66
CA SER A 162 10.60 -10.94 -16.14
C SER A 162 10.17 -10.14 -17.37
N HIS A 163 9.45 -10.77 -18.29
CA HIS A 163 8.91 -10.13 -19.48
C HIS A 163 7.84 -9.09 -19.09
N LEU A 164 6.94 -9.42 -18.17
CA LEU A 164 5.90 -8.49 -17.71
C LEU A 164 6.48 -7.29 -16.95
N THR A 165 7.51 -7.50 -16.13
CA THR A 165 8.25 -6.42 -15.46
C THR A 165 8.97 -5.53 -16.49
N LYS A 166 9.56 -6.11 -17.54
CA LYS A 166 10.27 -5.37 -18.60
C LYS A 166 9.34 -4.58 -19.53
N HIS A 167 8.14 -5.11 -19.82
CA HIS A 167 7.21 -4.50 -20.78
C HIS A 167 6.26 -3.45 -20.19
N ASN A 168 6.48 -3.05 -18.93
CA ASN A 168 6.02 -1.77 -18.39
C ASN A 168 4.49 -1.57 -18.43
N ASN A 169 3.76 -2.25 -17.54
CA ASN A 169 2.32 -2.02 -17.36
C ASN A 169 2.08 -0.99 -16.25
N PRO A 170 1.75 0.29 -16.57
CA PRO A 170 1.34 1.24 -15.55
C PRO A 170 -0.02 0.83 -14.99
N VAL A 171 -0.13 0.85 -13.66
CA VAL A 171 -1.39 0.80 -12.94
C VAL A 171 -1.83 2.24 -12.71
N LEU A 172 -3.02 2.58 -13.21
CA LEU A 172 -3.62 3.90 -13.01
C LEU A 172 -4.62 3.79 -11.88
N ILE A 173 -4.43 4.61 -10.86
CA ILE A 173 -5.23 4.62 -9.64
C ILE A 173 -5.91 5.98 -9.56
N TYR A 174 -7.22 5.99 -9.43
CA TYR A 174 -8.01 7.22 -9.43
C TYR A 174 -8.63 7.46 -8.06
N TRP A 175 -8.47 8.70 -7.59
CA TRP A 175 -9.30 9.26 -6.53
C TRP A 175 -10.69 9.54 -7.10
N ARG A 176 -11.74 9.19 -6.36
CA ARG A 176 -13.11 9.57 -6.68
C ARG A 176 -13.66 10.43 -5.56
#